data_AF-A0A8T6VRY8-F1
#
_entry.id   AF-A0A8T6VRY8-F1
#
_cell.length_a   1.000
_cell.length_b   1.000
_cell.length_c   1.000
_cell.angle_alpha   90.00
_cell.angle_beta   90.00
_cell.angle_gamma   90.00
#
_symmetry.space_group_name_H-M   'P 1'
#
loop_
_entity.id
_entity.type
_entity.pdbx_description
1 polymer ?
#
loop_
_entity_poly.entity_id
_entity_poly.type
_entity_poly.pdbx_seq_one_letter_code
_entity_poly.pdbx_strand_id
1 'polypeptide(L)'
;MRNEDELILRVRNPDLDDEFRNRIKRLDEKGTFKKLASDRRLTLENLEKISELNICDHFVREDQEPEPGDYIIHPDGYGEFFEG
;
A
#
# COMPACT_ATOMS: atom_id res chain seq x y z
N MET A 1 15.63 -4.80 -12.64
CA MET A 1 14.22 -4.81 -12.20
C MET A 1 13.84 -3.37 -11.99
N ARG A 2 12.82 -2.88 -12.70
CA ARG A 2 12.33 -1.51 -12.55
C ARG A 2 11.60 -1.43 -11.21
N ASN A 3 11.97 -0.47 -10.36
CA ASN A 3 11.26 -0.16 -9.11
C ASN A 3 10.44 1.12 -9.38
N GLU A 4 9.58 1.08 -10.40
CA GLU A 4 8.84 2.27 -10.87
C GLU A 4 7.33 2.08 -10.80
N ASP A 5 6.87 0.91 -10.36
CA ASP A 5 5.45 0.58 -10.36
C ASP A 5 4.80 0.95 -9.03
N GLU A 6 3.64 1.60 -9.13
CA GLU A 6 2.78 1.87 -7.99
C GLU A 6 2.25 0.55 -7.41
N LEU A 7 2.14 0.50 -6.10
CA LEU A 7 1.60 -0.65 -5.37
C LEU A 7 0.21 -0.33 -4.85
N ILE A 8 -0.70 -1.28 -4.94
CA ILE A 8 -2.09 -1.14 -4.50
C ILE A 8 -2.28 -2.01 -3.26
N LEU A 9 -2.83 -1.43 -2.20
CA LEU A 9 -3.31 -2.12 -1.03
C LEU A 9 -4.83 -2.13 -1.03
N ARG A 10 -5.42 -3.32 -1.04
CA ARG A 10 -6.87 -3.51 -1.00
C ARG A 10 -7.27 -4.27 0.25
N VAL A 11 -8.26 -3.78 0.98
CA VAL A 11 -8.77 -4.51 2.13
C VAL A 11 -9.46 -5.80 1.69
N ARG A 12 -9.13 -6.94 2.32
CA ARG A 12 -9.72 -8.25 2.00
C ARG A 12 -11.19 -8.35 2.36
N ASN A 13 -11.57 -7.67 3.45
CA ASN A 13 -12.94 -7.62 3.94
C ASN A 13 -13.37 -6.15 4.04
N PRO A 14 -14.37 -5.71 3.25
CA PRO A 14 -14.91 -4.36 3.33
C PRO A 14 -15.38 -3.95 4.73
N ASP A 15 -15.79 -4.89 5.58
CA ASP A 15 -16.19 -4.60 6.97
C ASP A 15 -15.02 -4.08 7.83
N LEU A 16 -13.78 -4.23 7.36
CA LEU A 16 -12.56 -3.78 8.02
C LEU A 16 -12.02 -2.46 7.41
N ASP A 17 -12.77 -1.76 6.56
CA ASP A 17 -12.29 -0.54 5.88
C ASP A 17 -11.81 0.53 6.86
N ASP A 18 -12.57 0.80 7.93
CA ASP A 18 -12.16 1.75 8.97
C ASP A 18 -10.85 1.32 9.66
N GLU A 19 -10.69 0.02 9.93
CA GLU A 19 -9.49 -0.51 10.54
C GLU A 19 -8.29 -0.40 9.58
N PHE A 20 -8.50 -0.75 8.31
CA PHE A 20 -7.54 -0.60 7.22
C PHE A 20 -7.06 0.85 7.10
N ARG A 21 -7.98 1.80 6.94
CA ARG A 21 -7.66 3.24 6.83
C ARG A 21 -6.84 3.72 8.02
N ASN A 22 -7.22 3.32 9.23
CA ASN A 22 -6.49 3.68 10.45
C ASN A 22 -5.06 3.08 10.49
N ARG A 23 -4.89 1.83 10.06
CA ARG A 23 -3.57 1.16 10.03
C ARG A 23 -2.66 1.78 8.97
N ILE A 24 -3.17 1.99 7.75
CA ILE A 24 -2.44 2.64 6.66
C ILE A 24 -1.98 4.03 7.05
N LYS A 25 -2.90 4.85 7.58
CA LYS A 25 -2.57 6.20 8.03
C LYS A 25 -1.43 6.21 9.06
N ARG A 26 -1.44 5.29 10.03
CA ARG A 26 -0.35 5.16 11.00
C ARG A 26 0.98 4.75 10.37
N LEU A 27 0.96 3.89 9.35
CA LEU A 27 2.17 3.48 8.64
C LEU A 27 2.76 4.65 7.84
N ASP A 28 1.90 5.41 7.16
CA ASP A 28 2.30 6.56 6.37
C ASP A 28 2.80 7.72 7.26
N GLU A 29 2.13 8.01 8.38
CA GLU A 29 2.58 8.98 9.37
C GLU A 29 3.94 8.63 9.98
N LYS A 30 4.24 7.33 10.14
CA LYS A 30 5.56 6.84 10.56
C LYS A 30 6.62 6.92 9.44
N GLY A 31 6.22 7.25 8.22
CA GLY A 31 7.07 7.25 7.04
C GLY A 31 7.53 5.85 6.63
N THR A 32 6.78 4.79 6.96
CA THR A 32 7.15 3.41 6.65
C THR A 32 7.36 3.22 5.15
N PHE A 33 6.43 3.69 4.33
CA PHE A 33 6.50 3.54 2.86
C PHE A 33 7.64 4.38 2.27
N LYS A 34 7.78 5.64 2.70
CA LYS A 34 8.91 6.52 2.33
C LYS A 34 10.26 5.91 2.66
N LYS A 35 10.40 5.28 3.82
CA LYS A 35 11.63 4.59 4.22
C LYS A 35 11.90 3.39 3.32
N LEU A 36 10.90 2.56 3.04
CA LEU A 36 11.04 1.43 2.12
C LEU A 36 11.42 1.89 0.71
N ALA A 37 10.81 2.96 0.21
CA ALA A 37 11.13 3.55 -1.08
C ALA A 37 12.58 4.07 -1.13
N SER A 38 12.99 4.86 -0.13
CA SER A 38 14.36 5.38 0.00
C SER A 38 15.40 4.26 0.05
N ASP A 39 15.09 3.16 0.74
CA ASP A 39 15.97 2.00 0.85
C ASP A 39 15.92 1.10 -0.41
N ARG A 40 15.12 1.46 -1.43
CA ARG A 40 14.85 0.66 -2.65
C ARG A 40 14.28 -0.74 -2.34
N ARG A 41 13.48 -0.80 -1.28
CA ARG A 41 12.84 -2.01 -0.73
C ARG A 41 11.32 -1.95 -0.79
N LEU A 42 10.73 -0.93 -1.40
CA LEU A 42 9.30 -0.86 -1.63
C LEU A 42 8.91 -1.88 -2.70
N THR A 43 8.56 -3.09 -2.27
CA THR A 43 8.19 -4.23 -3.10
C THR A 43 7.06 -5.00 -2.43
N LEU A 44 6.26 -5.76 -3.20
CA LEU A 44 5.19 -6.60 -2.64
C LEU A 44 5.70 -7.50 -1.51
N GLU A 45 6.80 -8.21 -1.72
CA GLU A 45 7.40 -9.12 -0.74
C GLU A 45 7.75 -8.43 0.59
N ASN A 46 8.16 -7.15 0.56
CA ASN A 46 8.44 -6.42 1.80
C ASN A 46 7.16 -5.86 2.45
N LEU A 47 6.13 -5.53 1.67
CA LEU A 47 4.83 -5.12 2.21
C LEU A 47 4.11 -6.29 2.89
N GLU A 48 4.16 -7.49 2.31
CA GLU A 48 3.59 -8.73 2.90
C GLU A 48 4.21 -9.07 4.27
N LYS A 49 5.44 -8.61 4.53
CA LYS A 49 6.12 -8.79 5.82
C LYS A 49 5.66 -7.79 6.89
N ILE A 50 4.90 -6.76 6.52
CA ILE A 50 4.37 -5.76 7.46
C ILE A 50 3.11 -6.32 8.11
N SER A 51 3.18 -6.61 9.41
CA SER A 51 2.08 -7.22 10.16
C SER A 51 0.79 -6.40 10.09
N GLU A 52 0.89 -5.07 10.06
CA GLU A 52 -0.25 -4.18 9.97
C GLU A 52 -1.02 -4.31 8.64
N LEU A 53 -0.38 -4.80 7.58
CA LEU A 53 -0.98 -4.98 6.25
C LEU A 53 -1.59 -6.37 6.02
N ASN A 54 -1.61 -7.24 7.03
CA ASN A 54 -2.11 -8.62 6.90
C ASN A 54 -3.61 -8.73 6.52
N ILE A 55 -4.37 -7.66 6.71
CA ILE A 55 -5.78 -7.54 6.30
C ILE A 55 -5.95 -7.10 4.84
N CYS A 56 -4.84 -6.85 4.14
CA CYS A 56 -4.83 -6.36 2.77
C CYS A 56 -4.31 -7.42 1.80
N ASP A 57 -4.83 -7.38 0.58
CA ASP A 57 -4.13 -7.90 -0.58
C ASP A 57 -3.26 -6.80 -1.20
N HIS A 58 -2.19 -7.22 -1.85
CA HIS A 58 -1.15 -6.33 -2.38
C HIS A 58 -1.01 -6.60 -3.88
N PHE A 59 -1.10 -5.56 -4.69
CA PHE A 59 -1.01 -5.67 -6.14
C PHE A 59 0.00 -4.68 -6.71
N VAL A 60 0.50 -4.99 -7.91
CA VAL A 60 1.20 -4.02 -8.75
C VAL A 60 0.16 -3.36 -9.66
N ARG A 61 0.21 -2.04 -9.83
CA ARG A 61 -0.76 -1.32 -10.67
C ARG A 61 -0.76 -1.76 -12.14
N GLU A 62 0.36 -2.27 -12.66
CA GLU A 62 0.42 -2.83 -14.03
C GLU A 62 -0.50 -4.05 -14.18
N ASP A 63 -0.70 -4.83 -13.12
CA ASP A 63 -1.48 -6.08 -13.12
C ASP A 63 -2.94 -5.88 -12.70
N GLN A 64 -3.24 -4.80 -11.95
CA GLN A 64 -4.54 -4.59 -11.32
C GLN A 64 -4.91 -3.10 -11.34
N GLU A 65 -6.10 -2.78 -11.84
CA GLU A 65 -6.63 -1.42 -11.75
C GLU A 65 -7.10 -1.12 -10.31
N PRO A 66 -6.85 0.11 -9.80
CA PRO A 66 -7.31 0.53 -8.48
C PRO A 66 -8.84 0.67 -8.45
N GLU A 67 -9.43 0.28 -7.31
CA GLU A 67 -10.85 0.39 -7.01
C GLU A 67 -11.08 1.40 -5.89
N PRO A 68 -12.26 2.06 -5.84
CA PRO A 68 -12.56 3.01 -4.77
C PRO A 68 -12.34 2.41 -3.38
N GLY A 69 -11.56 3.10 -2.55
CA GLY A 69 -11.15 2.64 -1.23
C GLY A 69 -9.77 1.97 -1.19
N ASP A 70 -9.18 1.62 -2.33
CA ASP A 70 -7.80 1.15 -2.38
C ASP A 70 -6.84 2.23 -1.91
N TYR A 71 -5.72 1.81 -1.32
CA TYR A 71 -4.60 2.70 -1.02
C TYR A 71 -3.46 2.47 -1.99
N ILE A 72 -3.08 3.50 -2.72
CA ILE A 72 -2.01 3.48 -3.72
C ILE A 72 -0.74 3.99 -3.05
N ILE A 73 0.36 3.25 -3.19
CA ILE A 73 1.70 3.65 -2.77
C ILE A 73 2.53 3.91 -4.02
N HIS A 74 2.98 5.15 -4.17
CA HIS A 74 3.84 5.61 -5.24
C HIS A 74 5.28 5.12 -5.06
N PRO A 75 6.09 5.06 -6.13
CA PRO A 75 7.48 4.61 -6.06
C PRO A 75 8.38 5.44 -5.13
N ASP A 76 8.02 6.69 -4.85
CA ASP A 76 8.70 7.58 -3.90
C ASP A 76 8.25 7.35 -2.43
N GLY A 77 7.30 6.45 -2.23
CA GLY A 77 6.72 6.09 -0.94
C GLY A 77 5.66 7.07 -0.43
N TYR A 78 5.21 8.02 -1.25
CA TYR A 78 3.94 8.73 -1.00
C TYR A 78 2.77 7.76 -1.18
N GLY A 79 1.67 7.95 -0.46
CA GLY A 79 0.47 7.17 -0.72
C GLY A 79 -0.83 7.92 -0.49
N GLU A 80 -1.87 7.47 -1.18
CA GLU A 80 -3.18 8.11 -1.23
C GLU A 80 -4.31 7.07 -1.37
N PHE A 81 -5.51 7.43 -0.90
CA PHE A 81 -6.70 6.61 -1.17
C PHE A 81 -7.27 6.96 -2.53
N PHE A 82 -7.61 5.93 -3.30
CA PHE A 82 -8.27 6.08 -4.58
C PHE A 82 -9.78 6.26 -4.36
N GLU A 83 -10.34 7.34 -4.91
CA GLU A 83 -11.76 7.71 -4.71
C GLU A 83 -12.64 7.37 -5.92
N GLY A 84 -12.07 7.01 -7.07
CA GLY A 84 -12.80 6.75 -8.33
C GLY A 84 -13.07 7.99 -9.16
#